data_AF-A0A6I2VRB6-F1
#
_entry.id   AF-A0A6I2VRB6-F1
#
_cell.length_a   1.000
_cell.length_b   1.000
_cell.length_c   1.000
_cell.angle_alpha   90.00
_cell.angle_beta   90.00
_cell.angle_gamma   90.00
#
_symmetry.space_group_name_H-M   'P 1'
#
loop_
_entity.id
_entity.type
_entity.pdbx_description
1 polymer ?
#
loop_
_entity_poly.entity_id
_entity_poly.type
_entity_poly.pdbx_seq_one_letter_code
_entity_poly.pdbx_strand_id
1 'polypeptide(L)'
;MGSGLAEVAAKAGYTVVVRSRSAATAQAMITSIEKGLDKQVQREKISADDKAAILGRLSATDKIADLADCDLVIESVVEDLAVKKALFAELDKAVKPEAILATNTSTLPVVEMAMATGRPDKVCGIHFFNPATAMPLVEVVRPITASDETIAAA
;
A
#
# COMPACT_ATOMS: atom_id res chain seq x y z
N MET A 1 2.11 9.14 3.94
CA MET A 1 1.03 8.21 3.53
C MET A 1 1.41 6.76 3.75
N GLY A 2 2.48 6.23 3.13
CA GLY A 2 2.85 4.81 3.22
C GLY A 2 2.80 4.16 4.62
N SER A 3 3.36 4.78 5.67
CA SER A 3 3.28 4.24 7.04
C SER A 3 1.86 4.13 7.58
N GLY A 4 0.98 5.07 7.25
CA GLY A 4 -0.43 5.04 7.67
C GLY A 4 -1.22 3.94 6.99
N LEU A 5 -1.00 3.72 5.68
CA LEU A 5 -1.59 2.60 4.93
C LEU A 5 -1.15 1.27 5.54
N ALA A 6 0.15 1.12 5.80
CA ALA A 6 0.70 -0.08 6.39
C ALA A 6 0.13 -0.36 7.79
N GLU A 7 -0.03 0.68 8.63
CA GLU A 7 -0.67 0.54 9.95
C GLU A 7 -2.13 0.10 9.82
N VAL A 8 -2.92 0.70 8.92
CA VAL A 8 -4.33 0.34 8.69
C VAL A 8 -4.45 -1.13 8.27
N ALA A 9 -3.66 -1.56 7.28
CA ALA A 9 -3.69 -2.94 6.80
C ALA A 9 -3.23 -3.96 7.87
N ALA A 10 -2.15 -3.67 8.60
CA ALA A 10 -1.65 -4.55 9.66
C ALA A 10 -2.61 -4.65 10.86
N LYS A 11 -3.33 -3.56 11.19
CA LYS A 11 -4.42 -3.56 12.18
C LYS A 11 -5.60 -4.41 11.75
N ALA A 12 -5.92 -4.41 10.46
CA ALA A 12 -6.97 -5.25 9.90
C ALA A 12 -6.59 -6.75 9.81
N GLY A 13 -5.36 -7.12 10.18
CA GLY A 13 -4.92 -8.51 10.27
C GLY A 13 -4.08 -9.00 9.10
N TYR A 14 -3.77 -8.14 8.12
CA TYR A 14 -2.98 -8.52 6.95
C TYR A 14 -1.47 -8.47 7.23
N THR A 15 -0.72 -9.38 6.61
CA THR A 15 0.75 -9.27 6.54
C THR A 15 1.12 -8.22 5.49
N VAL A 16 1.98 -7.28 5.85
CA VAL A 16 2.30 -6.10 5.04
C VAL A 16 3.80 -5.97 4.85
N VAL A 17 4.22 -5.97 3.58
CA VAL A 17 5.60 -5.68 3.18
C VAL A 17 5.71 -4.19 2.85
N VAL A 18 6.43 -3.44 3.69
CA VAL A 18 6.71 -2.02 3.48
C VAL A 18 7.97 -1.88 2.64
N ARG A 19 7.79 -1.57 1.35
CA ARG A 19 8.91 -1.31 0.43
C ARG A 19 9.18 0.17 0.26
N SER A 20 10.46 0.56 0.28
CA SER A 20 10.93 1.93 0.01
C SER A 20 12.15 1.91 -0.91
N ARG A 21 12.70 3.10 -1.22
CA ARG A 21 13.95 3.24 -2.01
C ARG A 21 15.20 2.71 -1.30
N SER A 22 15.16 2.59 0.03
CA SER A 22 16.25 2.04 0.83
C SER A 22 15.70 1.31 2.06
N ALA A 23 16.39 0.26 2.50
CA ALA A 23 16.01 -0.48 3.70
C ALA A 23 15.85 0.45 4.93
N ALA A 24 16.72 1.45 5.07
CA ALA A 24 16.66 2.42 6.15
C ALA A 24 15.36 3.25 6.14
N THR A 25 14.88 3.66 4.97
CA THR A 25 13.64 4.44 4.87
C THR A 25 12.40 3.57 5.05
N ALA A 26 12.42 2.31 4.62
CA ALA A 26 11.37 1.34 4.92
C ALA A 26 11.29 1.06 6.44
N GLN A 27 12.43 0.81 7.08
CA GLN A 27 12.51 0.58 8.53
C GLN A 27 12.03 1.80 9.32
N ALA A 28 12.38 3.02 8.87
CA ALA A 28 11.92 4.25 9.50
C ALA A 28 10.38 4.39 9.49
N MET A 29 9.70 3.87 8.45
CA MET A 29 8.23 3.84 8.42
C MET A 29 7.68 2.90 9.50
N ILE A 30 8.24 1.70 9.66
CA ILE A 30 7.83 0.76 10.73
C ILE A 30 8.08 1.37 12.11
N THR A 31 9.24 2.00 12.34
CA THR A 31 9.53 2.69 13.59
C THR A 31 8.54 3.84 13.87
N SER A 32 8.08 4.54 12.83
CA SER A 32 7.04 5.56 12.99
C SER A 32 5.70 4.96 13.41
N ILE A 33 5.33 3.80 12.87
CA ILE A 33 4.11 3.07 13.26
C ILE A 33 4.23 2.62 14.72
N GLU A 34 5.36 2.01 15.10
CA GLU A 34 5.62 1.60 16.47
C GLU A 34 5.41 2.74 17.48
N LYS A 35 6.01 3.91 17.23
CA LYS A 35 5.83 5.10 18.07
C LYS A 35 4.38 5.57 18.14
N GLY A 36 3.62 5.40 17.06
CA GLY A 36 2.19 5.71 17.01
C GLY A 36 1.37 4.74 17.86
N LEU A 37 1.71 3.45 17.81
CA LEU A 37 1.07 2.40 18.62
C LEU A 37 1.42 2.55 20.10
N ASP A 38 2.66 2.92 20.45
CA ASP A 38 3.05 3.21 21.84
C ASP A 38 2.15 4.25 22.49
N LYS A 39 1.86 5.33 21.76
CA LYS A 39 0.95 6.38 22.23
C LYS A 39 -0.48 5.88 22.37
N GLN A 40 -0.90 4.90 21.56
CA GLN A 40 -2.23 4.29 21.66
C GLN A 40 -2.33 3.36 22.88
N VAL A 41 -1.27 2.60 23.17
CA VAL A 41 -1.16 1.77 24.40
C VAL A 41 -1.15 2.66 25.65
N GLN A 42 -0.36 3.73 25.68
CA GLN A 42 -0.33 4.69 26.79
C GLN A 42 -1.68 5.39 27.04
N ARG A 43 -2.53 5.46 26.01
CA ARG A 43 -3.89 6.01 26.09
C ARG A 43 -4.96 4.92 26.26
N GLU A 44 -4.54 3.69 26.55
CA GLU A 44 -5.42 2.52 26.76
C GLU A 44 -6.39 2.25 25.60
N LYS A 45 -6.02 2.68 24.38
CA LYS A 45 -6.85 2.46 23.18
C LYS A 45 -6.66 1.07 22.57
N ILE A 46 -5.50 0.46 22.80
CA ILE A 46 -5.13 -0.90 22.38
C ILE A 46 -4.27 -1.53 23.48
N SER A 47 -4.21 -2.86 23.52
CA SER A 47 -3.33 -3.58 24.45
C SER A 47 -1.88 -3.66 23.94
N ALA A 48 -0.95 -4.05 24.82
CA ALA A 48 0.43 -4.34 24.43
C ALA A 48 0.52 -5.55 23.48
N ASP A 49 -0.36 -6.53 23.65
CA ASP A 49 -0.45 -7.71 22.79
C ASP A 49 -0.96 -7.34 21.39
N ASP A 50 -1.94 -6.44 21.29
CA ASP A 50 -2.41 -5.90 20.01
C ASP A 50 -1.26 -5.18 19.28
N LYS A 51 -0.50 -4.34 20.00
CA LYS A 51 0.69 -3.68 19.43
C LYS A 51 1.67 -4.73 18.87
N ALA A 52 2.00 -5.75 19.67
CA ALA A 52 2.93 -6.80 19.26
C ALA A 52 2.43 -7.56 18.02
N ALA A 53 1.14 -7.89 17.97
CA ALA A 53 0.52 -8.55 16.83
C ALA A 53 0.55 -7.69 15.55
N ILE A 54 0.27 -6.39 15.67
CA ILE A 54 0.34 -5.45 14.53
C ILE A 54 1.77 -5.35 14.00
N LEU A 55 2.75 -5.17 14.87
CA LEU A 55 4.16 -5.06 14.47
C LEU A 55 4.69 -6.36 13.88
N GLY A 56 4.26 -7.51 14.40
CA GLY A 56 4.64 -8.82 13.88
C GLY A 56 4.16 -9.11 12.45
N ARG A 57 3.20 -8.33 11.94
CA ARG A 57 2.72 -8.41 10.54
C ARG A 57 3.48 -7.52 9.57
N LEU A 58 4.37 -6.64 10.06
CA LEU A 58 5.09 -5.68 9.24
C LEU A 58 6.51 -6.17 8.94
N SER A 59 6.90 -6.14 7.67
CA SER A 59 8.29 -6.33 7.24
C SER A 59 8.74 -5.15 6.39
N ALA A 60 10.05 -4.85 6.40
CA ALA A 60 10.64 -3.76 5.63
C ALA A 60 11.58 -4.30 4.56
N THR A 61 11.55 -3.71 3.37
CA THR A 61 12.48 -4.05 2.29
C THR A 61 12.75 -2.84 1.37
N ASP A 62 13.83 -2.90 0.61
CA ASP A 62 14.06 -2.04 -0.57
C ASP A 62 13.94 -2.78 -1.90
N LYS A 63 13.83 -4.11 -1.86
CA LYS A 63 13.78 -4.95 -3.04
C LYS A 63 12.35 -5.08 -3.53
N ILE A 64 12.15 -4.83 -4.83
CA ILE A 64 10.84 -5.03 -5.45
C ILE A 64 10.48 -6.52 -5.58
N ALA A 65 11.48 -7.40 -5.68
CA ALA A 65 11.29 -8.85 -5.77
C ALA A 65 10.64 -9.45 -4.51
N ASP A 66 10.79 -8.81 -3.35
CA ASP A 66 10.17 -9.25 -2.10
C ASP A 66 8.65 -9.00 -2.08
N LEU A 67 8.09 -8.36 -3.12
CA LEU A 67 6.65 -8.17 -3.32
C LEU A 67 6.02 -9.28 -4.17
N ALA A 68 6.80 -10.27 -4.63
CA ALA A 68 6.35 -11.26 -5.62
C ALA A 68 5.05 -11.99 -5.23
N ASP A 69 4.91 -12.32 -3.95
CA ASP A 69 3.78 -13.11 -3.43
C ASP A 69 2.60 -12.25 -2.93
N CYS A 70 2.70 -10.91 -2.97
CA CYS A 70 1.64 -10.02 -2.51
C CYS A 70 0.36 -10.15 -3.36
N ASP A 71 -0.80 -10.22 -2.71
CA ASP A 71 -2.12 -10.21 -3.38
C ASP A 71 -2.56 -8.80 -3.82
N LEU A 72 -2.13 -7.78 -3.08
CA LEU A 72 -2.41 -6.37 -3.32
C LEU A 72 -1.16 -5.54 -3.06
N VAL A 73 -0.82 -4.66 -3.99
CA VAL A 73 0.24 -3.65 -3.81
C VAL A 73 -0.38 -2.27 -3.94
N ILE A 74 -0.25 -1.43 -2.90
CA ILE A 74 -0.71 -0.04 -2.92
C ILE A 74 0.50 0.90 -3.05
N GLU A 75 0.62 1.54 -4.21
CA GLU A 75 1.66 2.49 -4.54
C GLU A 75 1.37 3.87 -3.91
N SER A 76 2.33 4.41 -3.16
CA SER A 76 2.25 5.73 -2.52
C SER A 76 3.60 6.48 -2.56
N VAL A 77 4.28 6.45 -3.71
CA VAL A 77 5.48 7.23 -4.01
C VAL A 77 5.15 8.68 -4.41
N VAL A 78 6.18 9.44 -4.81
CA VAL A 78 6.04 10.84 -5.25
C VAL A 78 4.99 10.97 -6.35
N GLU A 79 4.25 12.09 -6.31
CA GLU A 79 3.17 12.39 -7.25
C GLU A 79 3.72 12.89 -8.60
N ASP A 80 4.40 11.99 -9.30
CA ASP A 80 4.95 12.19 -10.64
C ASP A 80 4.54 11.02 -11.55
N LEU A 81 3.93 11.36 -12.69
CA LEU A 81 3.36 10.36 -13.59
C LEU A 81 4.42 9.43 -14.20
N ALA A 82 5.58 9.98 -14.59
CA ALA A 82 6.64 9.17 -15.21
C ALA A 82 7.22 8.19 -14.20
N VAL A 83 7.44 8.64 -12.96
CA VAL A 83 7.90 7.79 -11.86
C VAL A 83 6.90 6.67 -11.57
N LYS A 84 5.60 6.99 -11.47
CA LYS A 84 4.57 5.97 -11.21
C LYS A 84 4.44 4.98 -12.36
N LYS A 85 4.40 5.45 -13.62
CA LYS A 85 4.32 4.54 -14.79
C LYS A 85 5.51 3.58 -14.84
N ALA A 86 6.72 4.08 -14.60
CA ALA A 86 7.92 3.24 -14.52
C ALA A 86 7.80 2.19 -13.40
N LEU A 87 7.36 2.59 -12.21
CA LEU A 87 7.17 1.68 -11.09
C LEU A 87 6.08 0.63 -11.37
N PHE A 88 4.96 1.01 -11.99
CA PHE A 88 3.91 0.05 -12.36
C PHE A 88 4.39 -0.98 -13.39
N ALA A 89 5.20 -0.57 -14.37
CA ALA A 89 5.82 -1.50 -15.33
C ALA A 89 6.83 -2.46 -14.67
N GLU A 90 7.51 -2.03 -13.60
CA GLU A 90 8.37 -2.92 -12.80
C GLU A 90 7.55 -3.87 -11.92
N LEU A 91 6.51 -3.37 -11.25
CA LEU A 91 5.60 -4.17 -10.42
C LEU A 91 4.89 -5.26 -11.23
N ASP A 92 4.45 -4.95 -12.45
CA ASP A 92 3.81 -5.90 -13.37
C ASP A 92 4.70 -7.11 -13.68
N LYS A 93 6.02 -6.95 -13.65
CA LYS A 93 6.97 -8.05 -13.87
C LYS A 93 7.34 -8.77 -12.57
N ALA A 94 7.37 -8.06 -11.45
CA ALA A 94 7.86 -8.58 -10.19
C ALA A 94 6.78 -9.32 -9.38
N VAL A 95 5.52 -8.90 -9.48
CA VAL A 95 4.39 -9.39 -8.67
C VAL A 95 3.60 -10.44 -9.43
N LYS A 96 3.14 -11.49 -8.74
CA LYS A 96 2.34 -12.58 -9.31
C LYS A 96 1.15 -12.07 -10.16
N PRO A 97 0.83 -12.73 -11.30
CA PRO A 97 -0.13 -12.24 -12.29
C PRO A 97 -1.54 -11.94 -11.75
N GLU A 98 -1.94 -12.62 -10.69
CA GLU A 98 -3.27 -12.49 -10.08
C GLU A 98 -3.42 -11.24 -9.21
N ALA A 99 -2.31 -10.65 -8.76
CA ALA A 99 -2.31 -9.55 -7.81
C ALA A 99 -2.89 -8.25 -8.38
N ILE A 100 -3.54 -7.48 -7.51
CA ILE A 100 -4.03 -6.14 -7.81
C ILE A 100 -2.91 -5.12 -7.58
N LEU A 101 -2.71 -4.24 -8.55
CA LEU A 101 -1.79 -3.10 -8.42
C LEU A 101 -2.64 -1.83 -8.28
N ALA A 102 -2.62 -1.24 -7.09
CA ALA A 102 -3.37 -0.04 -6.78
C ALA A 102 -2.45 1.17 -6.62
N THR A 103 -2.95 2.37 -6.92
CA THR A 103 -2.26 3.63 -6.58
C THR A 103 -3.09 4.45 -5.59
N ASN A 104 -2.40 5.12 -4.66
CA ASN A 104 -2.95 6.12 -3.74
C ASN A 104 -2.87 7.55 -4.33
N THR A 105 -2.65 7.70 -5.64
CA THR A 105 -2.61 9.03 -6.28
C THR A 105 -3.88 9.83 -5.99
N SER A 106 -3.72 11.15 -5.83
CA SER A 106 -4.84 12.08 -5.63
C SER A 106 -5.15 12.89 -6.88
N THR A 107 -4.22 12.99 -7.83
CA THR A 107 -4.34 13.90 -8.98
C THR A 107 -4.05 13.27 -10.34
N LEU A 108 -3.41 12.09 -10.38
CA LEU A 108 -2.97 11.50 -11.64
C LEU A 108 -4.01 10.51 -12.19
N PRO A 109 -4.16 10.41 -13.52
CA PRO A 109 -5.11 9.48 -14.12
C PRO A 109 -4.68 8.03 -13.90
N VAL A 110 -5.47 7.25 -13.16
CA VAL A 110 -5.17 5.82 -12.87
C VAL A 110 -4.96 4.99 -14.14
N VAL A 111 -5.71 5.31 -15.20
CA VAL A 111 -5.60 4.61 -16.50
C VAL A 111 -4.20 4.73 -17.12
N GLU A 112 -3.45 5.80 -16.87
CA GLU A 112 -2.09 5.95 -17.38
C GLU A 112 -1.11 4.97 -16.74
N MET A 113 -1.29 4.67 -15.45
CA MET A 113 -0.53 3.62 -14.75
C MET A 113 -0.99 2.23 -15.19
N ALA A 114 -2.30 2.02 -15.38
CA ALA A 114 -2.83 0.76 -15.87
C ALA A 114 -2.24 0.37 -17.23
N MET A 115 -2.21 1.31 -18.17
CA MET A 115 -1.67 1.10 -19.52
C MET A 115 -0.15 0.93 -19.56
N ALA A 116 0.57 1.16 -18.46
CA ALA A 116 2.00 0.87 -18.35
C ALA A 116 2.27 -0.62 -18.02
N THR A 117 1.23 -1.43 -17.82
CA THR A 117 1.31 -2.85 -17.45
C THR A 117 0.73 -3.76 -18.53
N GLY A 118 1.06 -5.04 -18.49
CA GLY A 118 0.41 -6.10 -19.27
C GLY A 118 -0.94 -6.58 -18.69
N ARG A 119 -1.39 -6.02 -17.55
CA ARG A 119 -2.60 -6.40 -16.81
C ARG A 119 -3.50 -5.21 -16.44
N PRO A 120 -3.87 -4.34 -17.40
CA PRO A 120 -4.59 -3.10 -17.09
C PRO A 120 -5.97 -3.32 -16.44
N ASP A 121 -6.51 -4.54 -16.52
CA ASP A 121 -7.74 -4.99 -15.84
C ASP A 121 -7.57 -5.23 -14.33
N LYS A 122 -6.34 -5.42 -13.85
CA LYS A 122 -5.96 -5.61 -12.44
C LYS A 122 -5.33 -4.37 -11.80
N VAL A 123 -5.50 -3.21 -12.43
CA VAL A 123 -4.99 -1.93 -11.93
C VAL A 123 -6.16 -1.01 -11.55
N CYS A 124 -6.13 -0.46 -10.35
CA CYS A 124 -7.14 0.48 -9.86
C CYS A 124 -6.52 1.59 -8.99
N GLY A 125 -7.33 2.53 -8.52
CA GLY A 125 -6.93 3.44 -7.44
C GLY A 125 -7.54 2.98 -6.11
N ILE A 126 -6.76 3.09 -5.05
CA ILE A 126 -7.22 2.98 -3.66
C ILE A 126 -6.70 4.23 -2.94
N HIS A 127 -7.54 5.26 -2.92
CA HIS A 127 -7.16 6.59 -2.45
C HIS A 127 -7.59 6.80 -0.99
N PHE A 128 -6.60 6.80 -0.10
CA PHE A 128 -6.76 7.14 1.31
C PHE A 128 -6.57 8.63 1.54
N PHE A 129 -7.31 9.16 2.51
CA PHE A 129 -7.20 10.55 2.95
C PHE A 129 -6.24 10.68 4.13
N ASN A 130 -5.43 11.74 4.14
CA ASN A 130 -4.44 11.97 5.20
C ASN A 130 -5.10 12.59 6.45
N PRO A 131 -4.87 12.06 7.67
CA PRO A 131 -4.10 10.85 7.99
C PRO A 131 -4.93 9.57 7.85
N ALA A 132 -4.38 8.58 7.14
CA ALA A 132 -5.06 7.32 6.80
C ALA A 132 -5.61 6.56 8.03
N THR A 133 -4.94 6.68 9.17
CA THR A 133 -5.32 6.01 10.42
C THR A 133 -6.51 6.65 11.15
N ALA A 134 -6.96 7.83 10.71
CA ALA A 134 -8.07 8.56 11.32
C ALA A 134 -9.23 8.85 10.35
N MET A 135 -8.96 8.85 9.04
CA MET A 135 -9.98 9.13 8.03
C MET A 135 -10.77 7.87 7.70
N PRO A 136 -12.11 7.90 7.76
CA PRO A 136 -12.94 6.71 7.53
C PRO A 136 -13.19 6.41 6.05
N LEU A 137 -12.93 7.37 5.16
CA LEU A 137 -13.20 7.27 3.73
C LEU A 137 -11.97 6.73 2.98
N VAL A 138 -12.22 5.78 2.08
CA VAL A 138 -11.32 5.34 1.03
C VAL A 138 -12.08 5.38 -0.28
N GLU A 139 -11.48 5.98 -1.31
CA GLU A 139 -12.06 6.00 -2.66
C GLU A 139 -11.45 4.89 -3.50
N VAL A 140 -12.30 3.96 -3.97
CA VAL A 140 -11.92 2.95 -4.97
C VAL A 140 -12.15 3.54 -6.35
N VAL A 141 -11.06 3.90 -7.04
CA VAL A 141 -11.11 4.58 -8.33
C VAL A 141 -11.04 3.54 -9.44
N ARG A 142 -12.12 3.45 -10.24
CA ARG A 142 -12.25 2.56 -11.38
C ARG A 142 -11.76 3.24 -12.67
N PRO A 143 -10.58 2.89 -13.23
CA PRO A 143 -10.27 3.23 -14.61
C PRO A 143 -11.15 2.40 -15.55
N ILE A 144 -11.34 2.87 -16.79
CA ILE A 144 -12.12 2.15 -17.82
C ILE A 144 -11.58 0.74 -18.13
N THR A 145 -10.31 0.50 -17.81
CA THR A 145 -9.66 -0.79 -18.05
C THR A 145 -9.94 -1.83 -16.97
N ALA A 146 -10.25 -1.42 -15.74
CA ALA A 146 -10.37 -2.32 -14.60
C ALA A 146 -11.58 -3.26 -14.73
N SER A 147 -11.37 -4.53 -14.38
CA SER A 147 -12.47 -5.51 -14.32
C SER A 147 -13.37 -5.26 -13.11
N ASP A 148 -14.61 -5.78 -13.17
CA ASP A 148 -15.51 -5.74 -12.02
C ASP A 148 -14.96 -6.52 -10.82
N GLU A 149 -14.25 -7.63 -11.06
CA GLU A 149 -13.61 -8.44 -10.03
C GLU A 149 -12.54 -7.64 -9.27
N THR A 150 -11.67 -6.92 -10.00
CA THR A 150 -10.66 -6.05 -9.39
C THR A 150 -11.28 -4.99 -8.50
N ILE A 151 -12.37 -4.37 -8.95
CA ILE A 151 -13.03 -3.29 -8.19
C ILE A 151 -13.84 -3.82 -7.01
N ALA A 152 -14.36 -5.05 -7.08
CA ALA A 152 -15.05 -5.67 -5.96
C ALA A 152 -14.09 -6.13 -4.85
N ALA A 153 -12.86 -6.52 -5.22
CA ALA A 153 -11.82 -6.96 -4.29
C ALA A 153 -11.04 -5.80 -3.65
N ALA A 154 -10.91 -4.66 -4.36
CA ALA A 154 -10.23 -3.44 -3.89
C ALA A 154 -11.07 -2.65 -2.87
#